data_AF-A0A7W9PV80-F1
#
_entry.id   AF-A0A7W9PV80-F1
#
_cell.length_a   1.000
_cell.length_b   1.000
_cell.length_c   1.000
_cell.angle_alpha   90.00
_cell.angle_beta   90.00
_cell.angle_gamma   90.00
#
_symmetry.space_group_name_H-M   'P 1'
#
loop_
_entity.id
_entity.type
_entity.pdbx_description
1 polymer ?
#
loop_
_entity_poly.entity_id
_entity_poly.type
_entity_poly.pdbx_seq_one_letter_code
_entity_poly.pdbx_strand_id
1 'polypeptide(L)'
;MTAHDERDLVRQVEGHLMLAAAREEGRGAALRLSSRLGWLTESQRDDLERHFEAEYLALARLSWGRTAERAQELRQAYETRYRALRRRLLACCVLGCALLAAAALVATAA
;
A
#
# COMPACT_ATOMS: atom_id res chain seq x y z
N MET A 1 -7.18 -25.51 -2.57
CA MET A 1 -7.02 -24.05 -2.57
C MET A 1 -5.63 -23.76 -2.04
N THR A 2 -4.78 -23.13 -2.85
CA THR A 2 -3.38 -22.86 -2.49
C THR A 2 -3.27 -21.56 -1.67
N ALA A 3 -2.16 -21.36 -0.97
CA ALA A 3 -1.90 -20.12 -0.24
C ALA A 3 -1.82 -18.87 -1.16
N HIS A 4 -1.65 -19.06 -2.47
CA HIS A 4 -1.72 -17.98 -3.45
C HIS A 4 -3.17 -17.60 -3.73
N ASP A 5 -4.04 -18.58 -3.95
CA ASP A 5 -5.48 -18.38 -4.18
C ASP A 5 -6.15 -17.65 -3.01
N GLU A 6 -5.76 -17.99 -1.78
CA GLU A 6 -6.28 -17.33 -0.57
C GLU A 6 -5.90 -15.85 -0.51
N ARG A 7 -4.65 -15.51 -0.84
CA ARG A 7 -4.16 -14.12 -0.85
C ARG A 7 -4.84 -13.28 -1.93
N ASP A 8 -5.11 -13.87 -3.08
CA ASP A 8 -5.78 -13.19 -4.18
C ASP A 8 -7.26 -12.94 -3.85
N LEU A 9 -7.92 -13.91 -3.21
CA LEU A 9 -9.28 -13.74 -2.71
C LEU A 9 -9.36 -12.62 -1.66
N VAL A 10 -8.45 -12.60 -0.68
CA VAL A 10 -8.40 -11.54 0.34
C VAL A 10 -8.24 -10.17 -0.33
N ARG A 11 -7.33 -10.03 -1.29
CA ARG A 11 -7.12 -8.76 -2.00
C ARG A 11 -8.36 -8.31 -2.76
N GLN A 12 -9.07 -9.25 -3.39
CA GLN A 12 -10.31 -8.94 -4.11
C GLN A 12 -11.39 -8.47 -3.13
N VAL A 13 -11.57 -9.17 -2.00
CA VAL A 13 -12.52 -8.79 -0.96
C VAL A 13 -12.18 -7.42 -0.38
N GLU A 14 -10.92 -7.16 -0.03
CA GLU A 14 -10.45 -5.85 0.43
C GLU A 14 -10.78 -4.74 -0.58
N GLY A 15 -10.52 -4.96 -1.87
CA GLY A 15 -10.86 -4.00 -2.93
C GLY A 15 -12.36 -3.71 -3.02
N HIS A 16 -13.20 -4.75 -2.90
CA HIS A 16 -14.65 -4.58 -2.85
C HIS A 16 -15.11 -3.82 -1.61
N LEU A 17 -14.54 -4.11 -0.44
CA LEU A 17 -14.85 -3.43 0.81
C LEU A 17 -14.46 -1.95 0.77
N MET A 18 -13.27 -1.63 0.25
CA MET A 18 -12.83 -0.24 0.07
C MET A 18 -13.77 0.53 -0.85
N LEU A 19 -14.19 -0.07 -1.96
CA LEU A 19 -15.12 0.56 -2.88
C LEU A 19 -16.52 0.76 -2.27
N ALA A 20 -17.00 -0.22 -1.49
CA ALA A 20 -18.27 -0.13 -0.79
C ALA A 20 -18.24 1.01 0.26
N ALA A 21 -17.19 1.07 1.07
CA ALA A 21 -16.99 2.13 2.05
C ALA A 21 -16.94 3.52 1.39
N ALA A 22 -16.17 3.68 0.31
CA ALA A 22 -16.09 4.96 -0.40
C ALA A 22 -17.43 5.42 -1.00
N ARG A 23 -18.29 4.49 -1.43
CA ARG A 23 -19.65 4.83 -1.88
C ARG A 23 -20.52 5.33 -0.75
N GLU A 24 -20.48 4.64 0.39
CA GLU A 24 -21.26 5.04 1.57
C GLU A 24 -20.81 6.41 2.10
N GLU A 25 -19.51 6.63 2.20
CA GLU A 25 -18.94 7.93 2.56
C GLU A 25 -19.34 9.03 1.57
N GLY A 26 -19.25 8.75 0.26
CA GLY A 26 -19.62 9.68 -0.80
C GLY A 26 -21.08 10.09 -0.72
N ARG A 27 -22.00 9.13 -0.52
CA ARG A 27 -23.44 9.40 -0.31
C ARG A 27 -23.69 10.21 0.95
N GLY A 28 -23.06 9.84 2.07
CA GLY A 28 -23.18 10.59 3.31
C GLY A 28 -22.67 12.03 3.17
N ALA A 29 -21.57 12.23 2.45
CA ALA A 29 -21.02 13.56 2.16
C ALA A 29 -21.93 14.37 1.23
N ALA A 30 -22.50 13.74 0.20
CA ALA A 30 -23.47 14.33 -0.71
C ALA A 30 -24.72 14.83 0.03
N LEU A 31 -25.32 14.00 0.88
CA LEU A 31 -26.47 14.35 1.71
C LEU A 31 -26.16 15.51 2.66
N ARG A 32 -24.98 15.49 3.31
CA ARG A 32 -24.54 16.59 4.18
C ARG A 32 -24.35 17.90 3.42
N LEU A 33 -23.91 17.85 2.18
CA LEU A 33 -23.76 19.04 1.34
C LEU A 33 -25.14 19.56 0.90
N SER A 34 -25.99 18.67 0.38
CA SER A 34 -27.29 19.02 -0.16
C SER A 34 -28.25 19.56 0.91
N SER A 35 -28.18 19.02 2.14
CA SER A 35 -28.95 19.51 3.30
C SER A 35 -28.55 20.92 3.75
N ARG A 36 -27.31 21.35 3.48
CA ARG A 36 -26.87 22.73 3.75
C ARG A 36 -27.38 23.73 2.69
N LEU A 37 -27.77 23.24 1.52
CA LEU A 37 -28.27 24.03 0.41
C LEU A 37 -29.81 24.01 0.40
N GLY A 38 -30.41 24.70 1.37
CA GLY A 38 -31.88 24.71 1.59
C GLY A 38 -32.72 25.36 0.47
N TRP A 39 -32.09 25.88 -0.58
CA TRP A 39 -32.75 26.48 -1.74
C TRP A 39 -32.90 25.51 -2.91
N LEU A 40 -32.33 24.30 -2.82
CA LEU A 40 -32.42 23.31 -3.89
C LEU A 40 -33.81 22.66 -3.93
N THR A 41 -34.34 22.49 -5.14
CA THR A 41 -35.47 21.58 -5.38
C THR A 41 -35.02 20.13 -5.22
N GLU A 42 -35.97 19.20 -5.09
CA GLU A 42 -35.67 17.77 -4.97
C GLU A 42 -34.89 17.24 -6.19
N SER A 43 -35.28 17.64 -7.40
CA SER A 43 -34.55 17.24 -8.61
C SER A 43 -33.11 17.76 -8.64
N GLN A 44 -32.89 19.00 -8.17
CA GLN A 44 -31.54 19.57 -8.07
C GLN A 44 -30.70 18.90 -6.99
N ARG A 45 -31.34 18.48 -5.89
CA ARG A 45 -30.73 17.70 -4.81
C ARG A 45 -30.26 16.35 -5.35
N ASP A 46 -31.13 15.60 -6.01
CA ASP A 46 -30.81 14.30 -6.60
C ASP A 46 -29.69 14.39 -7.65
N ASP A 47 -29.72 15.42 -8.49
CA ASP A 47 -28.69 15.65 -9.49
C ASP A 47 -27.33 15.98 -8.86
N LEU A 48 -27.32 16.85 -7.84
CA LEU A 48 -26.11 17.18 -7.08
C LEU A 48 -25.55 15.95 -6.39
N GLU A 49 -26.38 15.16 -5.72
CA GLU A 49 -25.94 14.00 -4.95
C GLU A 49 -25.32 12.93 -5.85
N ARG A 50 -25.93 12.65 -7.01
CA ARG A 50 -25.37 11.71 -8.00
C ARG A 50 -24.02 12.16 -8.56
N HIS A 51 -23.89 13.43 -8.95
CA HIS A 51 -22.62 13.96 -9.46
C HIS A 51 -21.55 13.99 -8.36
N PHE A 52 -21.93 14.37 -7.14
CA PHE A 52 -21.01 14.38 -6.01
C PHE A 52 -20.50 12.98 -5.68
N GLU A 53 -21.37 11.96 -5.63
CA GLU A 53 -20.94 10.57 -5.39
C GLU A 53 -19.93 10.12 -6.47
N ALA A 54 -20.19 10.43 -7.74
CA ALA A 54 -19.31 10.07 -8.85
C ALA A 54 -17.91 10.73 -8.72
N GLU A 55 -17.87 12.02 -8.42
CA GLU A 55 -16.62 12.78 -8.22
C GLU A 55 -15.88 12.32 -6.96
N TYR A 56 -16.59 12.04 -5.87
CA TYR A 56 -16.01 11.51 -4.64
C TYR A 56 -15.30 10.18 -4.90
N LEU A 57 -15.95 9.27 -5.63
CA LEU A 57 -15.34 7.99 -6.01
C LEU A 57 -14.14 8.16 -6.95
N ALA A 58 -14.18 9.12 -7.87
CA ALA A 58 -13.04 9.41 -8.74
C ALA A 58 -11.84 9.90 -7.92
N LEU A 59 -12.08 10.82 -6.97
CA LEU A 59 -11.05 11.34 -6.09
C LEU A 59 -10.48 10.27 -5.15
N ALA A 60 -11.33 9.41 -4.58
CA ALA A 60 -10.92 8.28 -3.75
C ALA A 60 -10.02 7.31 -4.53
N ARG A 61 -10.38 6.96 -5.77
CA ARG A 61 -9.52 6.13 -6.63
C ARG A 61 -8.15 6.77 -6.87
N LEU A 62 -8.12 8.08 -7.14
CA LEU A 62 -6.86 8.81 -7.34
C LEU A 62 -6.00 8.87 -6.07
N SER A 63 -6.61 9.01 -4.88
CA SER A 63 -5.87 9.05 -3.62
C SER A 63 -5.29 7.68 -3.27
N TRP A 64 -6.04 6.60 -3.47
CA TRP A 64 -5.54 5.23 -3.32
C TRP A 64 -4.41 4.93 -4.30
N GLY A 65 -4.55 5.32 -5.57
CA GLY A 65 -3.51 5.15 -6.58
C GLY A 65 -2.18 5.81 -6.18
N ARG A 66 -2.23 7.08 -5.75
CA ARG A 66 -1.05 7.80 -5.24
C ARG A 66 -0.45 7.15 -4.01
N THR A 67 -1.29 6.66 -3.09
CA THR A 67 -0.83 5.99 -1.88
C THR A 67 -0.14 4.66 -2.21
N ALA A 68 -0.70 3.88 -3.14
CA ALA A 68 -0.12 2.61 -3.59
C ALA A 68 1.23 2.83 -4.29
N GLU A 69 1.31 3.82 -5.18
CA GLU A 69 2.56 4.21 -5.85
C GLU A 69 3.62 4.60 -4.82
N ARG A 70 3.26 5.48 -3.87
CA ARG A 70 4.19 5.91 -2.83
C ARG A 70 4.64 4.77 -1.93
N ALA A 71 3.75 3.85 -1.57
CA ALA A 71 4.10 2.67 -0.79
C ALA A 71 5.09 1.77 -1.56
N GLN A 72 4.91 1.63 -2.87
CA GLN A 72 5.82 0.87 -3.72
C GLN A 72 7.20 1.52 -3.81
N GLU A 73 7.26 2.85 -4.01
CA GLU A 73 8.52 3.60 -3.99
C GLU A 73 9.28 3.42 -2.68
N LEU A 74 8.58 3.56 -1.53
CA LEU A 74 9.19 3.35 -0.22
C LEU A 74 9.73 1.93 -0.11
N ARG A 75 8.92 0.93 -0.46
CA ARG A 75 9.33 -0.47 -0.42
C ARG A 75 10.59 -0.72 -1.23
N GLN A 76 10.65 -0.20 -2.45
CA GLN A 76 11.83 -0.34 -3.32
C GLN A 76 13.07 0.33 -2.71
N ALA A 77 12.92 1.53 -2.15
CA ALA A 77 14.01 2.24 -1.49
C ALA A 77 14.54 1.46 -0.27
N TYR A 78 13.64 0.94 0.58
CA TYR A 78 14.00 0.13 1.75
C TYR A 78 14.64 -1.20 1.35
N GLU A 79 14.06 -1.93 0.39
CA GLU A 79 14.61 -3.20 -0.06
C GLU A 79 16.00 -3.03 -0.67
N THR A 80 16.23 -1.96 -1.43
CA THR A 80 17.55 -1.65 -2.00
C THR A 80 18.57 -1.42 -0.89
N ARG A 81 18.25 -0.58 0.11
CA ARG A 81 19.12 -0.32 1.27
C ARG A 81 19.37 -1.59 2.09
N TYR A 82 18.33 -2.37 2.34
CA TYR A 82 18.43 -3.64 3.08
C TYR A 82 19.32 -4.65 2.36
N ARG A 83 19.12 -4.84 1.05
CA ARG A 83 19.96 -5.74 0.23
C ARG A 83 21.42 -5.31 0.25
N ALA A 84 21.71 -4.01 0.19
CA ALA A 84 23.07 -3.49 0.29
C ALA A 84 23.70 -3.79 1.65
N LEU A 85 22.97 -3.55 2.75
CA LEU A 85 23.46 -3.84 4.10
C LEU A 85 23.66 -5.34 4.32
N ARG A 86 22.70 -6.16 3.89
CA ARG A 86 22.78 -7.62 3.96
C ARG A 86 24.00 -8.14 3.20
N ARG A 87 24.29 -7.63 2.00
CA ARG A 87 25.49 -8.01 1.24
C ARG A 87 26.78 -7.66 1.98
N ARG A 88 26.86 -6.46 2.57
CA ARG A 88 28.03 -6.04 3.37
C ARG A 88 28.22 -6.93 4.59
N LEU A 89 27.15 -7.21 5.33
CA LEU A 89 27.19 -8.08 6.49
C LEU A 89 27.67 -9.48 6.12
N LEU A 90 27.10 -10.07 5.07
CA LEU A 90 27.51 -11.38 4.58
C LEU A 90 28.98 -11.38 4.12
N ALA A 91 29.44 -10.33 3.43
CA ALA A 91 30.84 -10.20 3.05
C ALA A 91 31.77 -10.15 4.27
N CYS A 92 31.43 -9.34 5.29
CA CYS A 92 32.18 -9.28 6.55
C CYS A 92 32.21 -10.64 7.27
N CYS A 93 31.08 -11.35 7.34
CA CYS A 93 31.02 -12.67 7.94
C CYS A 93 31.91 -13.67 7.19
N VAL A 94 31.85 -13.70 5.85
CA VAL A 94 32.66 -14.60 5.03
C VAL A 94 34.15 -14.30 5.19
N LEU A 95 34.55 -13.01 5.15
CA LEU A 95 35.94 -12.60 5.36
C LEU A 95 36.42 -12.95 6.77
N GLY A 96 35.59 -12.73 7.80
CA GLY A 96 35.90 -13.12 9.18
C GLY A 96 36.13 -14.62 9.33
N CYS A 97 35.24 -15.44 8.75
CA CYS A 97 35.42 -16.90 8.74
C CYS A 97 36.70 -17.33 8.01
N ALA A 98 37.00 -16.72 6.86
CA ALA A 98 38.22 -17.01 6.10
C ALA A 98 39.49 -16.68 6.90
N LEU A 99 39.51 -15.53 7.58
CA LEU A 99 40.63 -15.12 8.43
C LEU A 99 40.81 -16.07 9.62
N LEU A 100 39.72 -16.47 10.29
CA LEU A 100 39.77 -17.44 11.39
C LEU A 100 40.28 -18.81 10.92
N ALA A 101 39.81 -19.29 9.76
CA ALA A 101 40.28 -20.54 9.18
C ALA A 101 41.77 -20.48 8.82
N ALA A 102 42.22 -19.37 8.21
CA ALA A 102 43.63 -19.16 7.89
C ALA A 102 44.51 -19.11 9.17
N ALA A 103 44.06 -18.41 10.21
CA ALA A 103 44.76 -18.34 11.49
C ALA A 103 44.86 -19.72 12.16
N ALA A 104 43.78 -20.52 12.12
CA ALA A 104 43.80 -21.88 12.63
C ALA A 104 44.78 -22.78 11.87
N LEU A 105 44.80 -22.69 10.53
CA LEU A 105 45.76 -23.42 9.69
C LEU A 105 47.21 -23.07 10.03
N VAL A 106 47.52 -21.78 10.17
CA VAL A 106 48.86 -21.32 10.58
C VAL A 106 49.23 -21.83 11.97
N ALA A 107 48.30 -21.78 12.93
CA ALA A 107 48.54 -22.26 14.29
C ALA A 107 48.77 -23.78 14.37
N THR A 108 48.14 -24.57 13.50
CA THR A 108 48.36 -26.03 13.45
C THR A 108 49.62 -26.43 12.68
N ALA A 109 50.17 -25.53 11.85
CA ALA A 109 51.37 -25.76 11.07
C ALA A 109 52.65 -25.28 11.77
N ALA A 110 52.52 -24.51 12.86
CA ALA A 110 53.60 -24.04 13.73
C ALA A 110 53.83 -25.01 14.90
#